data_AF-A0A1Y3AVW8-F1
#
_entry.id   AF-A0A1Y3AVW8-F1
#
_cell.length_a   1.000
_cell.length_b   1.000
_cell.length_c   1.000
_cell.angle_alpha   90.00
_cell.angle_beta   90.00
_cell.angle_gamma   90.00
#
_symmetry.space_group_name_H-M   'P 1'
#
loop_
_entity.id
_entity.type
_entity.pdbx_description
1 polymer ?
#
loop_
_entity_poly.entity_id
_entity_poly.type
_entity_poly.pdbx_seq_one_letter_code
_entity_poly.pdbx_strand_id
1 'polypeptide(L)'
;MGSHRDPVHIIFSMKDGSKVGSLADALKIFKDFNINLYRIESRSSKRFDSDYEFLIECSSHAIGLNEALDELKRGTQYLQIISRDKDNDETVPWFPRKIKDLDRFANHILSYGSELDADHP
;
A
#
# COMPACT_ATOMS: atom_id res chain seq x y z
N MET A 1 16.63 -4.66 -17.88
CA MET A 1 16.54 -3.62 -16.83
C MET A 1 15.07 -3.45 -16.47
N GLY A 2 14.54 -4.34 -15.64
CA GLY A 2 13.18 -4.19 -15.12
C GLY A 2 13.20 -3.10 -14.06
N SER A 3 12.54 -1.98 -14.31
CA SER A 3 12.31 -0.98 -13.28
C SER A 3 11.57 -1.68 -12.13
N HIS A 4 12.27 -1.91 -11.03
CA HIS A 4 11.65 -2.31 -9.77
C HIS A 4 10.68 -1.18 -9.42
N ARG A 5 9.38 -1.42 -9.64
CA ARG A 5 8.36 -0.56 -9.09
C ARG A 5 8.40 -0.81 -7.60
N ASP A 6 8.72 0.20 -6.81
CA ASP A 6 8.60 0.15 -5.36
C ASP A 6 7.17 0.58 -4.99
N PRO A 7 6.27 -0.38 -4.71
CA PRO A 7 4.90 -0.05 -4.41
C PRO A 7 4.79 0.38 -2.95
N VAL A 8 4.01 1.43 -2.73
CA VAL A 8 3.49 1.78 -1.42
C VAL A 8 2.06 1.28 -1.36
N HIS A 9 1.73 0.56 -0.30
CA HIS A 9 0.35 0.17 -0.02
C HIS A 9 -0.22 1.07 1.07
N ILE A 10 -1.33 1.70 0.76
CA ILE A 10 -2.04 2.60 1.66
C ILE A 10 -3.36 1.93 2.01
N ILE A 11 -3.56 1.72 3.31
CA ILE A 11 -4.80 1.18 3.84
C ILE A 11 -5.47 2.28 4.64
N PHE A 12 -6.73 2.58 4.35
CA PHE A 12 -7.44 3.60 5.10
C PHE A 12 -8.94 3.31 5.24
N SER A 13 -9.53 3.93 6.26
CA SER A 13 -10.97 3.99 6.49
C SER A 13 -11.36 5.46 6.60
N MET A 14 -12.34 5.89 5.82
CA MET A 14 -12.88 7.26 5.91
C MET A 14 -13.71 7.41 7.19
N LYS A 15 -13.78 8.62 7.76
CA LYS A 15 -14.64 8.91 8.93
C LYS A 15 -16.13 8.68 8.66
N ASP A 16 -16.55 8.89 7.41
CA ASP A 16 -17.90 8.61 6.91
C ASP A 16 -17.89 7.34 6.02
N GLY A 17 -17.29 6.25 6.50
CA GLY A 17 -17.00 5.05 5.71
C GLY A 17 -18.21 4.42 5.02
N SER A 18 -19.38 4.46 5.65
CA SER A 18 -20.67 3.96 5.11
C SER A 18 -21.36 4.92 4.11
N LYS A 19 -20.89 6.16 3.98
CA LYS A 19 -21.51 7.16 3.11
C LYS A 19 -21.12 6.97 1.64
N VAL A 20 -22.10 7.06 0.76
CA VAL A 20 -21.89 7.06 -0.69
C VAL A 20 -21.00 8.24 -1.08
N GLY A 21 -19.91 7.97 -1.80
CA GLY A 21 -18.96 8.99 -2.26
C GLY A 21 -17.64 9.04 -1.46
N SER A 22 -17.54 8.37 -0.31
CA SER A 22 -16.34 8.37 0.54
C SER A 22 -15.07 7.94 -0.21
N LEU A 23 -15.17 6.94 -1.10
CA LEU A 23 -14.06 6.54 -1.98
C LEU A 23 -13.74 7.63 -3.03
N ALA A 24 -14.76 8.25 -3.62
CA ALA A 24 -14.55 9.27 -4.64
C ALA A 24 -13.84 10.50 -4.06
N ASP A 25 -14.19 10.89 -2.83
CA ASP A 25 -13.53 11.96 -2.09
C ASP A 25 -12.05 11.63 -1.85
N ALA A 26 -11.73 10.40 -1.43
CA ALA A 26 -10.35 9.95 -1.25
C ALA A 26 -9.58 9.92 -2.58
N LEU A 27 -10.18 9.38 -3.66
CA LEU A 27 -9.56 9.32 -4.99
C LEU A 27 -9.32 10.70 -5.59
N LYS A 28 -10.16 11.68 -5.24
CA LYS A 28 -9.97 13.06 -5.67
C LYS A 28 -8.65 13.63 -5.13
N ILE A 29 -8.28 13.34 -3.88
CA ILE A 29 -6.99 13.77 -3.31
C ILE A 29 -5.84 13.26 -4.18
N PHE A 30 -5.79 11.95 -4.46
CA PHE A 30 -4.74 11.37 -5.31
C PHE A 30 -4.73 11.98 -6.72
N LYS A 31 -5.90 12.29 -7.27
CA LYS A 31 -6.01 12.96 -8.58
C LYS A 31 -5.47 14.39 -8.54
N ASP A 32 -5.79 15.16 -7.51
CA ASP A 32 -5.37 16.55 -7.34
C ASP A 32 -3.84 16.67 -7.20
N PHE A 33 -3.20 15.66 -6.58
CA PHE A 33 -1.74 15.53 -6.51
C PHE A 33 -1.10 14.78 -7.71
N ASN A 34 -1.88 14.45 -8.74
CA ASN A 34 -1.42 13.74 -9.95
C ASN A 34 -0.73 12.39 -9.66
N ILE A 35 -1.21 11.66 -8.65
CA ILE A 35 -0.70 10.36 -8.23
C ILE A 35 -1.49 9.25 -8.95
N ASN A 36 -0.77 8.44 -9.72
CA ASN A 36 -1.36 7.28 -10.39
C ASN A 36 -1.45 6.07 -9.45
N LEU A 37 -2.59 5.39 -9.48
CA LEU A 37 -2.87 4.20 -8.68
C LEU A 37 -2.70 2.94 -9.53
N TYR A 38 -1.95 1.96 -9.03
CA TYR A 38 -1.78 0.66 -9.67
C TYR A 38 -2.92 -0.30 -9.33
N ARG A 39 -3.46 -0.19 -8.11
CA ARG A 39 -4.55 -1.03 -7.63
C ARG A 39 -5.39 -0.26 -6.63
N ILE A 40 -6.71 -0.49 -6.71
CA ILE A 40 -7.70 0.01 -5.76
C ILE A 40 -8.59 -1.17 -5.41
N GLU A 41 -8.76 -1.44 -4.12
CA GLU A 41 -9.68 -2.45 -3.61
C GLU A 41 -10.51 -1.85 -2.47
N SER A 42 -11.81 -2.13 -2.44
CA SER A 42 -12.69 -1.84 -1.31
C SER A 42 -13.08 -3.16 -0.62
N ARG A 43 -13.10 -3.16 0.71
CA ARG A 43 -13.51 -4.32 1.51
C ARG A 43 -14.35 -3.87 2.69
N SER A 44 -15.26 -4.72 3.15
CA SER A 44 -15.94 -4.51 4.42
C SER A 44 -14.89 -4.44 5.53
N SER A 45 -14.97 -3.39 6.35
CA SER A 45 -14.07 -3.20 7.46
C SER A 45 -14.31 -4.28 8.52
N LYS A 46 -13.21 -4.83 9.05
CA LYS A 46 -13.25 -5.70 10.24
C LYS A 46 -13.06 -4.92 11.53
N ARG A 47 -12.64 -3.65 11.42
CA ARG A 47 -12.30 -2.77 12.55
C ARG A 47 -13.49 -1.91 12.97
N PHE A 48 -14.29 -1.49 12.00
CA PHE A 48 -15.41 -0.59 12.16
C PHE A 48 -16.64 -1.26 11.56
N ASP A 49 -17.70 -1.40 12.36
CA ASP A 49 -18.91 -2.09 11.92
C ASP A 49 -19.61 -1.27 10.83
N SER A 50 -20.10 -1.96 9.78
CA SER A 50 -20.76 -1.35 8.62
C SER A 50 -19.94 -0.31 7.81
N ASP A 51 -18.63 -0.21 8.03
CA ASP A 51 -17.73 0.67 7.28
C ASP A 51 -16.93 -0.08 6.21
N TYR A 52 -16.27 0.68 5.33
CA TYR A 52 -15.36 0.15 4.31
C TYR A 52 -13.91 0.50 4.61
N GLU A 53 -13.03 -0.48 4.40
CA GLU A 53 -11.58 -0.29 4.34
C GLU A 53 -11.15 -0.27 2.87
N PHE A 54 -10.39 0.74 2.48
CA PHE A 54 -9.85 0.91 1.14
C PHE A 54 -8.36 0.57 1.14
N LEU A 55 -7.96 -0.24 0.16
CA LEU A 55 -6.59 -0.58 -0.12
C LEU A 55 -6.19 0.05 -1.45
N ILE A 56 -5.20 0.92 -1.41
CA ILE A 56 -4.62 1.57 -2.58
C ILE A 56 -3.15 1.16 -2.71
N GLU A 57 -2.72 0.95 -3.94
CA GLU A 57 -1.31 0.69 -4.29
C GLU A 57 -0.86 1.76 -5.29
N CYS A 58 0.24 2.45 -5.00
CA CYS A 58 0.82 3.49 -5.85
C CYS A 58 2.35 3.44 -5.82
N SER A 59 3.00 4.31 -6.59
CA SER A 59 4.47 4.44 -6.58
C SER A 59 4.97 5.11 -5.31
N SER A 60 6.03 4.62 -4.68
CA SER A 60 6.76 5.35 -3.62
C SER A 60 7.39 6.65 -4.11
N HIS A 61 7.73 6.71 -5.40
CA HIS A 61 8.38 7.85 -6.03
C HIS A 61 7.38 8.91 -6.56
N ALA A 62 6.10 8.79 -6.20
CA ALA A 62 5.11 9.76 -6.64
C ALA A 62 5.36 11.13 -5.98
N ILE A 63 5.56 12.16 -6.79
CA ILE A 63 5.70 13.55 -6.33
C ILE A 63 4.37 13.96 -5.68
N GLY A 64 4.43 14.53 -4.46
CA GLY A 64 3.23 14.95 -3.73
C GLY A 64 2.58 13.86 -2.87
N LEU A 65 3.19 12.66 -2.76
CA LEU A 65 2.62 11.55 -1.99
C LEU A 65 2.48 11.89 -0.50
N ASN A 66 3.46 12.54 0.10
CA ASN A 66 3.41 12.90 1.53
C ASN A 66 2.29 13.92 1.80
N GLU A 67 2.16 14.93 0.95
CA GLU A 67 1.11 15.95 1.03
C GLU A 67 -0.29 15.34 0.84
N ALA A 68 -0.42 14.41 -0.11
CA ALA A 68 -1.66 13.66 -0.32
C ALA A 68 -2.00 12.78 0.90
N LEU A 69 -1.00 12.15 1.54
CA LEU A 69 -1.18 11.35 2.74
C LEU A 69 -1.58 12.21 3.94
N ASP A 70 -0.99 13.39 4.10
CA ASP A 70 -1.36 14.35 5.15
C ASP A 70 -2.79 14.84 4.97
N GLU A 71 -3.22 15.07 3.73
CA GLU A 71 -4.61 15.41 3.41
C GLU A 71 -5.57 14.27 3.69
N LEU A 72 -5.21 13.06 3.26
CA LEU A 72 -5.98 11.86 3.52
C LEU A 72 -6.12 11.62 5.04
N LYS A 73 -5.05 11.79 5.82
CA LYS A 73 -5.01 11.63 7.28
C LYS A 73 -6.08 12.48 7.98
N ARG A 74 -6.39 13.68 7.47
CA ARG A 74 -7.43 14.57 8.03
C ARG A 74 -8.85 14.02 7.84
N GLY A 75 -9.12 13.39 6.68
CA GLY A 75 -10.42 12.82 6.32
C GLY A 75 -10.65 11.38 6.78
N THR A 76 -9.59 10.68 7.15
CA THR A 76 -9.65 9.28 7.58
C THR A 76 -9.73 9.13 9.09
N GLN A 77 -10.40 8.07 9.55
CA GLN A 77 -10.37 7.62 10.95
C GLN A 77 -9.22 6.64 11.22
N TYR A 78 -8.74 5.99 10.16
CA TYR A 78 -7.63 5.06 10.20
C TYR A 78 -6.83 5.19 8.90
N LEU A 79 -5.51 5.25 9.03
CA LEU A 79 -4.56 5.29 7.92
C LEU A 79 -3.35 4.44 8.33
N GLN A 80 -2.95 3.52 7.45
CA GLN A 80 -1.74 2.72 7.61
C GLN A 80 -1.01 2.70 6.27
N ILE A 81 0.26 3.07 6.32
CA ILE A 81 1.14 3.11 5.16
C ILE A 81 2.12 1.95 5.28
N ILE A 82 2.18 1.13 4.23
CA ILE A 82 3.05 -0.02 4.14
C ILE A 82 4.04 0.22 3.00
N SER A 83 5.32 0.32 3.33
CA SER A 83 6.41 0.48 2.36
C SER A 83 7.53 -0.51 2.66
N ARG A 84 8.39 -0.77 1.68
CA ARG A 84 9.66 -1.49 1.90
C ARG A 84 10.77 -0.57 2.40
N ASP A 85 10.74 0.69 1.97
CA ASP A 85 11.70 1.70 2.42
C ASP A 85 11.29 2.21 3.79
N LYS A 86 12.16 1.96 4.78
CA LYS A 86 11.99 2.38 6.18
C LYS A 86 12.41 3.84 6.38
N ASP A 87 11.89 4.76 5.57
CA ASP A 87 12.26 6.18 5.70
C ASP A 87 11.47 6.93 6.78
N ASN A 88 10.38 6.37 7.31
CA ASN A 88 9.55 7.05 8.32
C ASN A 88 9.01 6.08 9.39
N ASP A 89 9.00 6.52 10.65
CA ASP A 89 8.61 5.73 11.84
C ASP A 89 7.11 5.34 11.83
N GLU A 90 6.29 6.06 11.05
CA GLU A 90 4.87 5.74 10.81
C GLU A 90 4.65 4.65 9.74
N THR A 91 5.70 4.21 9.03
CA THR A 91 5.58 3.17 7.99
C THR A 91 5.81 1.77 8.55
N VAL A 92 4.89 0.86 8.25
CA VAL A 92 5.08 -0.56 8.62
C VAL A 92 5.73 -1.32 7.47
N PRO A 93 6.67 -2.24 7.75
CA PRO A 93 7.27 -3.07 6.71
C PRO A 93 6.22 -3.89 5.97
N TRP A 94 6.42 -4.07 4.66
CA TRP A 94 5.53 -4.89 3.85
C TRP A 94 5.49 -6.35 4.27
N PHE A 95 4.28 -6.92 4.33
CA PHE A 95 4.02 -8.34 4.52
C PHE A 95 2.88 -8.82 3.61
N PRO A 96 2.94 -10.05 3.07
CA PRO A 96 1.90 -10.58 2.20
C PRO A 96 0.60 -10.82 2.99
N ARG A 97 -0.51 -10.24 2.54
CA ARG A 97 -1.84 -10.40 3.17
C ARG A 97 -2.71 -11.44 2.47
N LYS A 98 -2.46 -11.74 1.19
CA LYS A 98 -3.16 -12.77 0.41
C LYS A 98 -2.17 -13.80 -0.13
N ILE A 99 -2.66 -15.01 -0.39
CA ILE A 99 -1.85 -16.07 -1.00
C ILE A 99 -1.26 -15.65 -2.37
N LYS A 100 -2.00 -14.84 -3.14
CA LYS A 100 -1.53 -14.29 -4.43
C LYS A 100 -0.40 -13.27 -4.29
N ASP A 101 -0.25 -12.66 -3.11
CA ASP A 101 0.84 -11.72 -2.86
C ASP A 101 2.17 -12.46 -2.60
N LEU A 102 2.12 -13.79 -2.35
CA LEU A 102 3.30 -14.63 -2.15
C LEU A 102 4.15 -14.70 -3.42
N ASP A 103 3.53 -14.80 -4.59
CA ASP A 103 4.22 -14.86 -5.88
C ASP A 103 5.04 -13.59 -6.17
N ARG A 104 4.63 -12.44 -5.62
CA ARG A 104 5.36 -11.17 -5.74
C ARG A 104 6.67 -11.17 -4.95
N PHE A 105 6.77 -11.99 -3.90
CA PHE A 105 7.97 -12.11 -3.06
C PHE A 105 8.79 -13.38 -3.36
N ALA A 106 8.18 -14.40 -3.96
CA ALA A 106 8.82 -15.68 -4.26
C ALA A 106 10.07 -15.57 -5.15
N ASN A 107 10.20 -14.48 -5.92
CA ASN A 107 11.37 -14.22 -6.79
C ASN A 107 12.52 -13.46 -6.08
N HIS A 108 12.40 -13.13 -4.79
CA HIS A 108 13.47 -12.52 -3.98
C HIS A 108 14.18 -13.57 -3.11
N ILE A 109 14.77 -14.57 -3.76
CA ILE A 109 15.64 -15.54 -3.09
C ILE A 109 17.02 -14.90 -2.92
N LEU A 110 17.39 -14.53 -1.69
CA LEU A 110 18.67 -13.90 -1.35
C LEU A 110 19.80 -14.91 -1.12
N SER A 111 19.48 -16.20 -0.91
CA SER A 111 20.48 -17.25 -0.67
C SER A 111 19.91 -18.62 -1.05
N TYR A 112 20.75 -19.47 -1.64
CA TYR A 112 20.43 -20.82 -2.13
C TYR A 112 19.31 -20.86 -3.19
N GLY A 113 19.56 -20.18 -4.32
CA GLY A 113 18.93 -20.55 -5.59
C GLY A 113 19.57 -21.83 -6.16
N SER A 114 19.88 -21.84 -7.45
CA SER A 114 20.52 -22.97 -8.16
C SER A 114 22.05 -23.03 -8.03
N GLU A 115 22.68 -22.06 -7.37
CA GLU A 115 24.13 -21.97 -7.19
C GLU A 115 24.44 -22.32 -5.73
N LEU A 116 24.65 -23.62 -5.49
CA LEU A 116 25.29 -24.12 -4.28
C LEU A 116 26.73 -23.60 -4.27
N ASP A 117 27.14 -22.94 -3.19
CA ASP A 117 28.55 -22.63 -2.98
C ASP A 117 29.32 -23.95 -2.85
N ALA A 118 30.52 -24.03 -3.43
CA ALA A 118 31.28 -25.28 -3.58
C ALA A 118 31.71 -25.92 -2.24
N ASP A 119 31.52 -25.22 -1.12
CA ASP A 119 31.78 -25.69 0.26
C ASP A 119 30.51 -26.16 1.00
N HIS A 120 29.41 -26.40 0.28
CA HIS A 120 28.29 -27.16 0.83
C HIS A 120 28.72 -28.63 1.04
N PRO A 121 28.57 -29.23 2.24
CA PRO A 121 28.91 -30.63 2.49
C PRO A 121 28.05 -31.61 1.68
#